data_AF-A0A7X9IM50-F1
#
_entry.id   AF-A0A7X9IM50-F1
#
_cell.length_a   1.000
_cell.length_b   1.000
_cell.length_c   1.000
_cell.angle_alpha   90.00
_cell.angle_beta   90.00
_cell.angle_gamma   90.00
#
_symmetry.space_group_name_H-M   'P 1'
#
loop_
_entity.id
_entity.type
_entity.pdbx_description
1 polymer ?
#
loop_
_entity_poly.entity_id
_entity_poly.type
_entity_poly.pdbx_seq_one_letter_code
_entity_poly.pdbx_strand_id
1 'polypeptide(L)'
;MVATSTVTTIVTILLAIDIIWLIYILFKGYTESLARTIVAGLVLGIILYYLQTTSLQYLTFKTVKNDLFPPDIPQYSYTKTEEDNQYSHRLIYTFMLTPSESALERTVDVPPPPELKLEMDPGGKTFTLKDPESLNIVLTQLNLPPVSHGVPELSTITGNRTDQQVYRFDDYPLGTLTVERSLYQNTKVALSYYCISRIIIDSRKY
;
A
#
# COMPACT_ATOMS: atom_id res chain seq x y z
N MET A 1 3.22 15.86 -2.83
CA MET A 1 3.13 15.13 -4.10
C MET A 1 3.56 16.07 -5.20
N VAL A 2 4.43 15.64 -6.11
CA VAL A 2 4.90 16.47 -7.23
C VAL A 2 4.66 15.70 -8.51
N ALA A 3 4.20 16.38 -9.56
CA ALA A 3 4.00 15.74 -10.86
C ALA A 3 5.34 15.23 -11.39
N THR A 4 5.35 14.01 -11.93
CA THR A 4 6.53 13.39 -12.52
C THR A 4 7.12 14.26 -13.62
N SER A 5 6.27 14.91 -14.43
CA SER A 5 6.67 15.85 -15.47
C SER A 5 7.52 17.02 -14.92
N THR A 6 7.17 17.57 -13.76
CA THR A 6 7.93 18.65 -13.11
C THR A 6 9.31 18.16 -12.68
N VAL A 7 9.39 16.98 -12.06
CA VAL A 7 10.66 16.39 -11.61
C VAL A 7 11.56 16.05 -12.79
N THR A 8 11.02 15.39 -13.83
CA THR A 8 11.76 15.09 -15.06
C THR A 8 12.31 16.35 -15.70
N THR A 9 11.54 17.44 -15.74
CA THR A 9 12.00 18.74 -16.28
C THR A 9 13.19 19.29 -15.48
N ILE A 10 13.09 19.31 -14.15
CA ILE A 10 14.16 19.80 -13.27
C ILE A 10 15.44 18.98 -13.43
N VAL A 11 15.33 17.65 -13.43
CA VAL A 11 16.49 16.75 -13.59
C VAL A 11 17.12 16.92 -14.97
N THR A 12 16.32 17.14 -16.01
CA THR A 12 16.83 17.41 -17.37
C THR A 12 17.61 18.73 -17.43
N ILE A 13 17.11 19.79 -16.79
CA ILE A 13 17.82 21.07 -16.72
C ILE A 13 19.15 20.93 -15.96
N LEU A 14 19.14 20.23 -14.83
CA LEU A 14 20.34 19.95 -14.04
C LEU A 14 21.38 19.15 -14.85
N LEU A 15 20.94 18.13 -15.59
CA LEU A 15 21.81 17.36 -16.47
C LEU A 15 22.41 18.24 -17.58
N ALA A 16 21.62 19.14 -18.18
CA ALA A 16 22.12 20.06 -19.19
C ALA A 16 23.19 21.01 -18.63
N ILE A 17 22.97 21.54 -17.41
CA ILE A 17 23.97 22.37 -16.72
C ILE A 17 25.24 21.58 -16.43
N ASP A 18 25.11 20.33 -15.98
CA ASP A 18 26.26 19.44 -15.69
C ASP A 18 27.09 19.16 -16.94
N ILE A 19 26.44 18.89 -18.08
CA ILE A 19 27.12 18.70 -19.38
C ILE A 19 27.86 19.98 -19.81
N ILE A 20 27.23 21.16 -19.68
CA ILE A 20 27.88 22.44 -20.00
C ILE A 20 29.11 22.64 -19.11
N TRP A 21 28.99 22.32 -17.82
CA TRP A 21 30.09 22.43 -16.87
C TRP A 21 31.23 21.47 -17.21
N LEU A 22 30.92 20.22 -17.56
CA LEU A 22 31.89 19.22 -17.98
C LEU A 22 32.67 19.66 -19.22
N ILE A 23 31.99 20.23 -20.22
CA ILE A 23 32.63 20.82 -21.40
C ILE A 23 33.59 21.93 -20.99
N TYR A 24 33.18 22.81 -20.07
CA TYR A 24 34.04 23.89 -19.57
C TYR A 24 35.29 23.38 -18.85
N ILE A 25 35.20 22.32 -18.01
CA ILE A 25 36.39 21.70 -17.40
C ILE A 25 37.35 21.18 -18.47
N LEU A 26 36.81 20.46 -19.47
CA LEU A 26 37.59 19.80 -20.51
C LEU A 26 38.44 20.83 -21.27
N PHE A 27 37.86 21.99 -21.57
CA PHE A 27 38.61 23.09 -22.20
C PHE A 27 39.64 23.74 -21.27
N LYS A 28 39.37 23.79 -19.96
CA LYS A 28 40.22 24.49 -18.99
C LYS A 28 41.29 23.60 -18.33
N GLY A 29 41.21 22.28 -18.50
CA GLY A 29 42.22 21.31 -18.06
C GLY A 29 42.22 20.99 -16.56
N TYR A 30 41.15 21.28 -15.82
CA TYR A 30 41.09 21.01 -14.38
C TYR A 30 40.77 19.54 -14.07
N THR A 31 41.80 18.71 -13.90
CA THR A 31 41.66 17.27 -13.64
C THR A 31 41.01 16.92 -12.29
N GLU A 32 41.14 17.80 -11.29
CA GLU A 32 40.67 17.57 -9.92
C GLU A 32 39.12 17.55 -9.81
N SER A 33 38.44 18.31 -10.66
CA SER A 33 36.97 18.37 -10.68
C SER A 33 36.32 17.44 -11.70
N LEU A 34 37.10 16.95 -12.67
CA LEU A 34 36.60 16.18 -13.81
C LEU A 34 35.89 14.89 -13.40
N ALA A 35 36.49 14.12 -12.48
CA ALA A 35 35.88 12.88 -12.00
C ALA A 35 34.56 13.13 -11.25
N ARG A 36 34.48 14.20 -10.44
CA ARG A 36 33.27 14.53 -9.66
C ARG A 36 32.10 14.90 -10.59
N THR A 37 32.36 15.66 -11.65
CA THR A 37 31.33 16.04 -12.63
C THR A 37 30.86 14.84 -13.44
N ILE A 38 31.77 13.96 -13.87
CA ILE A 38 31.37 12.72 -14.57
C ILE A 38 30.47 11.86 -13.69
N VAL A 39 30.79 11.70 -12.41
CA VAL A 39 29.96 10.94 -11.46
C VAL A 39 28.59 11.62 -11.27
N ALA A 40 28.55 12.94 -11.14
CA ALA A 40 27.29 13.68 -11.01
C ALA A 40 26.39 13.51 -12.24
N GLY A 41 26.95 13.63 -13.45
CA GLY A 41 26.26 13.39 -14.70
C GLY A 41 25.75 11.95 -14.83
N LEU A 42 26.54 10.96 -14.43
CA LEU A 42 26.12 9.55 -14.39
C LEU A 42 24.91 9.34 -13.46
N VAL A 43 24.96 9.90 -12.24
CA VAL A 43 23.87 9.80 -11.26
C VAL A 43 22.60 10.46 -11.80
N LEU A 44 22.72 11.69 -12.34
CA LEU A 44 21.60 12.40 -12.94
C LEU A 44 21.02 11.64 -14.15
N GLY A 45 21.88 11.03 -14.97
CA GLY A 45 21.48 10.21 -16.11
C GLY A 45 20.68 8.97 -15.70
N ILE A 46 21.14 8.26 -14.66
CA ILE A 46 20.43 7.09 -14.10
C ILE A 46 19.06 7.50 -13.55
N ILE A 47 18.99 8.63 -12.82
CA ILE A 47 17.73 9.15 -12.28
C ILE A 47 16.77 9.52 -13.41
N LEU A 48 17.26 10.19 -14.45
CA LEU A 48 16.45 10.60 -15.59
C LEU A 48 15.94 9.40 -16.38
N TYR A 49 16.79 8.40 -16.61
CA TYR A 49 16.39 7.13 -17.21
C TYR A 49 15.26 6.45 -16.43
N TYR A 50 15.41 6.33 -15.11
CA TYR A 50 14.38 5.77 -14.24
C TYR A 50 13.05 6.55 -14.29
N LEU A 51 13.10 7.88 -14.29
CA LEU A 51 11.93 8.75 -14.40
C LEU A 51 11.21 8.62 -15.76
N GLN A 52 11.94 8.32 -16.84
CA GLN A 52 11.37 8.12 -18.18
C GLN A 52 10.74 6.75 -18.37
N THR A 53 11.32 5.69 -17.79
CA THR A 53 10.77 4.33 -17.87
C THR A 53 9.55 4.13 -16.98
N THR A 54 9.38 4.96 -15.96
CA THR A 54 8.33 4.82 -14.94
C THR A 54 7.05 5.56 -15.32
N SER A 55 5.92 4.84 -15.40
CA SER A 55 4.60 5.40 -15.78
C SER A 55 3.84 6.06 -14.63
N LEU A 56 4.53 6.58 -13.61
CA LEU A 56 3.88 7.21 -12.46
C LEU A 56 3.45 8.64 -12.82
N GLN A 57 2.20 9.00 -12.56
CA GLN A 57 1.67 10.35 -12.81
C GLN A 57 2.08 11.34 -11.69
N TYR A 58 2.35 10.81 -10.48
CA TYR A 58 2.76 11.58 -9.31
C TYR A 58 3.92 10.89 -8.57
N LEU A 59 4.98 11.64 -8.29
CA LEU A 59 6.09 11.20 -7.46
C LEU A 59 5.82 11.53 -5.99
N THR A 60 5.84 10.48 -5.18
CA THR A 60 5.94 10.57 -3.72
C THR A 60 7.14 9.74 -3.27
N PHE A 61 7.90 10.23 -2.29
CA PHE A 61 9.08 9.53 -1.77
C PHE A 61 8.77 8.09 -1.33
N LYS A 62 7.57 7.90 -0.77
CA LYS A 62 7.03 6.58 -0.40
C LYS A 62 6.88 5.64 -1.61
N THR A 63 6.40 6.15 -2.73
CA THR A 63 6.22 5.38 -3.98
C THR A 63 7.56 4.97 -4.57
N VAL A 64 8.54 5.89 -4.64
CA VAL A 64 9.90 5.59 -5.13
C VAL A 64 10.60 4.57 -4.22
N LYS A 65 10.48 4.73 -2.90
CA LYS A 65 11.04 3.77 -1.94
C LYS A 65 10.44 2.38 -2.15
N ASN A 66 9.12 2.29 -2.31
CA ASN A 66 8.42 1.02 -2.47
C ASN A 66 8.68 0.37 -3.84
N ASP A 67 9.05 1.14 -4.87
CA ASP A 67 9.41 0.60 -6.19
C ASP A 67 10.86 0.08 -6.22
N LEU A 68 11.79 0.80 -5.59
CA LEU A 68 13.21 0.41 -5.49
C LEU A 68 13.45 -0.70 -4.45
N PHE A 69 12.68 -0.70 -3.38
CA PHE A 69 12.73 -1.69 -2.30
C PHE A 69 11.29 -2.15 -2.03
N PRO A 70 10.77 -3.11 -2.81
CA PRO A 70 9.44 -3.64 -2.58
C PRO A 70 9.36 -4.13 -1.13
N PRO A 71 8.36 -3.67 -0.35
CA PRO A 71 8.16 -4.19 0.99
C PRO A 71 7.99 -5.71 0.89
N ASP A 72 8.64 -6.45 1.79
CA ASP A 72 8.40 -7.89 1.90
C ASP A 72 6.96 -8.06 2.39
N ILE A 73 6.04 -8.32 1.46
CA ILE A 73 4.61 -8.47 1.74
C ILE A 73 4.45 -9.88 2.31
N PRO A 74 4.13 -10.04 3.61
CA PRO A 74 4.00 -11.36 4.20
C PRO A 74 2.88 -12.11 3.49
N GLN A 75 3.11 -13.37 3.14
CA GLN A 75 2.06 -14.19 2.54
C GLN A 75 1.05 -14.60 3.62
N TYR A 76 -0.03 -13.82 3.77
CA TYR A 76 -1.13 -14.17 4.65
C TYR A 76 -1.90 -15.38 4.10
N SER A 77 -2.26 -16.30 4.99
CA SER A 77 -3.13 -17.44 4.65
C SER A 77 -4.59 -17.01 4.67
N TYR A 78 -5.29 -17.24 3.57
CA TYR A 78 -6.71 -16.95 3.43
C TYR A 78 -7.44 -18.05 2.67
N THR A 79 -8.75 -18.09 2.85
CA THR A 79 -9.67 -18.85 2.01
C THR A 79 -10.42 -17.88 1.10
N LYS A 80 -10.56 -18.24 -0.18
CA LYS A 80 -11.33 -17.49 -1.16
C LYS A 80 -12.63 -18.21 -1.44
N THR A 81 -13.75 -17.51 -1.29
CA THR A 81 -15.08 -17.98 -1.68
C THR A 81 -15.64 -17.01 -2.70
N GLU A 82 -16.23 -17.54 -3.76
CA GLU A 82 -16.91 -16.75 -4.78
C GLU A 82 -18.40 -17.10 -4.72
N GLU A 83 -19.24 -16.10 -4.53
CA GLU A 83 -20.69 -16.23 -4.54
C GLU A 83 -21.23 -15.47 -5.75
N ASP A 84 -21.66 -16.23 -6.74
CA ASP A 84 -22.35 -15.69 -7.91
C ASP A 84 -23.86 -15.78 -7.72
N ASN A 85 -24.53 -14.63 -7.83
CA ASN A 85 -25.98 -14.55 -7.93
C ASN A 85 -26.35 -13.80 -9.20
N GLN A 86 -27.61 -13.92 -9.64
CA GLN A 86 -28.12 -13.33 -10.88
C GLN A 86 -27.90 -11.80 -10.99
N TYR A 87 -27.67 -11.12 -9.87
CA TYR A 87 -27.51 -9.67 -9.79
C TYR A 87 -26.13 -9.21 -9.27
N SER A 88 -25.26 -10.12 -8.84
CA SER A 88 -24.00 -9.75 -8.18
C SER A 88 -22.99 -10.88 -8.17
N HIS A 89 -21.74 -10.53 -8.44
CA HIS A 89 -20.57 -11.35 -8.18
C HIS A 89 -19.93 -10.88 -6.88
N ARG A 90 -19.82 -11.77 -5.89
CA ARG A 90 -19.23 -11.46 -4.59
C ARG A 90 -17.97 -12.29 -4.35
N LEU A 91 -16.84 -11.61 -4.22
CA LEU A 91 -15.57 -12.20 -3.82
C LEU A 91 -15.36 -12.04 -2.33
N ILE A 92 -15.04 -13.13 -1.65
CA ILE A 92 -14.88 -13.15 -0.20
C ILE A 92 -13.53 -13.78 0.14
N TYR A 93 -12.69 -13.01 0.80
CA TYR A 93 -11.41 -13.45 1.35
C TYR A 93 -11.53 -13.50 2.87
N THR A 94 -11.41 -14.70 3.45
CA THR A 94 -11.45 -14.91 4.90
C THR A 94 -10.05 -15.29 5.38
N PHE A 95 -9.46 -14.45 6.23
CA PHE A 95 -8.09 -14.60 6.72
C PHE A 95 -8.04 -15.52 7.94
N MET A 96 -7.00 -16.35 8.00
CA MET A 96 -6.75 -17.22 9.16
C MET A 96 -6.03 -16.42 10.24
N LEU A 97 -6.76 -16.06 11.30
CA LEU A 97 -6.27 -15.18 12.36
C LEU A 97 -5.49 -15.91 13.47
N THR A 98 -5.60 -17.23 13.55
CA THR A 98 -4.90 -18.03 14.54
C THR A 98 -4.16 -19.18 13.88
N PRO A 99 -2.92 -19.49 14.30
CA PRO A 99 -2.34 -20.78 14.01
C PRO A 99 -3.22 -21.82 14.72
N SER A 100 -3.93 -22.63 13.95
CA SER A 100 -4.79 -23.67 14.53
C SER A 100 -3.93 -24.65 15.35
N GLU A 101 -4.29 -24.90 16.62
CA GLU A 101 -3.70 -25.99 17.41
C GLU A 101 -4.02 -27.38 16.83
N SER A 102 -4.98 -27.48 15.92
CA SER A 102 -5.42 -28.74 15.28
C SER A 102 -4.83 -29.01 13.90
N ALA A 103 -3.70 -28.37 13.54
CA ALA A 103 -2.98 -28.68 12.31
C ALA A 103 -1.92 -29.76 12.55
N LEU A 104 -2.33 -31.03 12.57
CA LEU A 104 -1.40 -32.17 12.51
C LEU A 104 -0.59 -32.19 11.19
N GLU A 105 -0.86 -31.29 10.25
CA GLU A 105 -0.14 -31.17 8.98
C GLU A 105 -0.11 -29.71 8.52
N ARG A 106 0.88 -28.93 8.99
CA ARG A 106 1.62 -27.99 8.13
C ARG A 106 2.73 -27.27 8.90
N THR A 107 3.94 -27.50 8.42
CA THR A 107 5.21 -26.81 8.70
C THR A 107 5.24 -25.37 8.18
N VAL A 108 4.13 -24.63 8.27
CA VAL A 108 4.02 -23.26 7.71
C VAL A 108 3.76 -22.29 8.84
N ASP A 109 4.79 -21.55 9.22
CA ASP A 109 4.69 -20.40 10.11
C ASP A 109 3.85 -19.33 9.38
N VAL A 110 2.58 -19.19 9.75
CA VAL A 110 1.70 -18.20 9.13
C VAL A 110 2.07 -16.83 9.70
N PRO A 111 2.49 -15.86 8.87
CA PRO A 111 2.88 -14.57 9.36
C PRO A 111 1.69 -13.87 10.03
N PRO A 112 1.93 -13.10 11.12
CA PRO A 112 0.88 -12.37 11.81
C PRO A 112 0.21 -11.35 10.85
N PRO A 113 -1.12 -11.23 10.86
CA PRO A 113 -1.83 -10.29 10.00
C PRO A 113 -1.41 -8.84 10.32
N PRO A 114 -1.50 -7.90 9.37
CA PRO A 114 -1.06 -6.54 9.63
C PRO A 114 -2.02 -5.85 10.58
N GLU A 115 -1.46 -5.07 11.51
CA GLU A 115 -2.24 -4.26 12.43
C GLU A 115 -2.97 -3.14 11.68
N LEU A 116 -4.28 -3.04 11.90
CA LEU A 116 -5.08 -1.93 11.42
C LEU A 116 -4.84 -0.70 12.29
N LYS A 117 -4.41 0.38 11.66
CA LYS A 117 -4.27 1.68 12.32
C LYS A 117 -5.64 2.33 12.49
N LEU A 118 -6.21 2.11 13.67
CA LEU A 118 -7.54 2.59 14.04
C LEU A 118 -7.45 3.74 15.04
N GLU A 119 -8.30 4.74 14.87
CA GLU A 119 -8.49 5.80 15.85
C GLU A 119 -9.86 5.66 16.52
N MET A 120 -9.89 5.83 17.83
CA MET A 120 -11.14 5.77 18.60
C MET A 120 -11.95 7.05 18.40
N ASP A 121 -13.22 6.91 18.04
CA ASP A 121 -14.10 8.06 17.82
C ASP A 121 -14.46 8.76 19.14
N PRO A 122 -14.78 10.07 19.11
CA PRO A 122 -15.29 10.79 20.28
C PRO A 122 -16.59 10.15 20.78
N GLY A 123 -16.50 9.45 21.91
CA GLY A 123 -17.59 8.62 22.46
C GLY A 123 -17.18 7.18 22.76
N GLY A 124 -16.02 6.75 22.25
CA GLY A 124 -15.31 5.56 22.71
C GLY A 124 -15.94 4.21 22.38
N LYS A 125 -16.93 4.18 21.48
CA LYS A 125 -17.67 2.96 21.12
C LYS A 125 -17.29 2.40 19.75
N THR A 126 -16.77 3.24 18.87
CA THR A 126 -16.46 2.92 17.46
C THR A 126 -15.05 3.36 17.14
N PHE A 127 -14.51 2.77 16.08
CA PHE A 127 -13.18 3.07 15.60
C PHE A 127 -13.24 3.50 14.14
N THR A 128 -12.52 4.56 13.79
CA THR A 128 -12.35 5.00 12.42
C THR A 128 -11.04 4.47 11.87
N LEU A 129 -11.08 3.85 10.68
CA LEU A 129 -9.89 3.50 9.93
C LEU A 129 -9.38 4.78 9.26
N LYS A 130 -8.41 5.48 9.86
CA LYS A 130 -7.85 6.72 9.27
C LYS A 130 -6.78 6.46 8.23
N ASP A 131 -5.90 5.49 8.47
CA ASP A 131 -4.80 5.17 7.58
C ASP A 131 -5.03 3.80 6.92
N PRO A 132 -5.37 3.78 5.62
CA PRO A 132 -5.60 2.54 4.90
C PRO A 132 -4.31 1.81 4.50
N GLU A 133 -3.12 2.29 4.89
CA GLU A 133 -1.84 1.65 4.53
C GLU A 133 -1.82 0.15 4.85
N SER A 134 -2.22 -0.24 6.06
CA SER A 134 -2.25 -1.65 6.47
C SER A 134 -3.23 -2.48 5.64
N LEU A 135 -4.36 -1.89 5.25
CA LEU A 135 -5.32 -2.52 4.35
C LEU A 135 -4.75 -2.67 2.93
N ASN A 136 -4.07 -1.64 2.43
CA ASN A 136 -3.48 -1.63 1.11
C ASN A 136 -2.34 -2.66 0.96
N ILE A 137 -1.61 -2.97 2.03
CA ILE A 137 -0.64 -4.09 2.03
C ILE A 137 -1.35 -5.41 1.71
N VAL A 138 -2.47 -5.67 2.38
CA VAL A 138 -3.27 -6.90 2.15
C VAL A 138 -3.89 -6.90 0.76
N LEU A 139 -4.48 -5.79 0.32
CA LEU A 139 -5.04 -5.68 -1.03
C LEU A 139 -3.99 -5.92 -2.11
N THR A 140 -2.78 -5.38 -1.93
CA THR A 140 -1.66 -5.60 -2.85
C THR A 140 -1.28 -7.08 -2.93
N GLN A 141 -1.22 -7.79 -1.79
CA GLN A 141 -0.99 -9.24 -1.78
C GLN A 141 -2.05 -10.01 -2.57
N LEU A 142 -3.31 -9.57 -2.49
CA LEU A 142 -4.43 -10.18 -3.20
C LEU A 142 -4.51 -9.76 -4.69
N ASN A 143 -3.58 -8.94 -5.18
CA ASN A 143 -3.62 -8.31 -6.51
C ASN A 143 -4.88 -7.46 -6.74
N LEU A 144 -5.34 -6.78 -5.69
CA LEU A 144 -6.50 -5.92 -5.70
C LEU A 144 -6.10 -4.43 -5.71
N PRO A 145 -6.90 -3.54 -6.32
CA PRO A 145 -6.65 -2.10 -6.28
C PRO A 145 -6.55 -1.56 -4.84
N PRO A 146 -5.63 -0.62 -4.54
CA PRO A 146 -5.58 0.02 -3.23
C PRO A 146 -6.75 1.01 -3.04
N VAL A 147 -7.11 1.26 -1.79
CA VAL A 147 -8.02 2.35 -1.41
C VAL A 147 -7.26 3.65 -1.16
N SER A 148 -7.90 4.78 -1.43
CA SER A 148 -7.30 6.11 -1.41
C SER A 148 -7.44 6.84 -0.07
N HIS A 149 -8.44 6.48 0.73
CA HIS A 149 -8.80 7.18 1.97
C HIS A 149 -9.25 6.19 3.04
N GLY A 150 -9.34 6.68 4.28
CA GLY A 150 -9.89 5.95 5.40
C GLY A 150 -11.39 6.20 5.57
N VAL A 151 -12.12 5.28 6.20
CA VAL A 151 -13.57 5.37 6.43
C VAL A 151 -13.92 5.09 7.89
N PRO A 152 -14.98 5.72 8.43
CA PRO A 152 -15.46 5.38 9.76
C PRO A 152 -16.13 4.00 9.78
N GLU A 153 -16.31 3.44 10.96
CA GLU A 153 -17.04 2.19 11.14
C GLU A 153 -18.48 2.35 10.61
N LEU A 154 -19.00 1.35 9.88
CA LEU A 154 -20.32 1.39 9.26
C LEU A 154 -21.42 1.64 10.31
N SER A 155 -21.25 1.12 11.53
CA SER A 155 -22.13 1.36 12.68
C SER A 155 -22.29 2.85 13.04
N THR A 156 -21.29 3.70 12.75
CA THR A 156 -21.39 5.16 12.97
C THR A 156 -22.32 5.84 11.97
N ILE A 157 -22.42 5.26 10.77
CA ILE A 157 -23.24 5.76 9.67
C ILE A 157 -24.68 5.22 9.80
N THR A 158 -24.81 3.92 10.07
CA THR A 158 -26.12 3.23 10.13
C THR A 158 -26.78 3.32 11.49
N GLY A 159 -26.01 3.61 12.56
CA GLY A 159 -26.49 3.55 13.94
C GLY A 159 -26.74 2.12 14.45
N ASN A 160 -26.45 1.10 13.65
CA ASN A 160 -26.74 -0.29 13.96
C ASN A 160 -25.53 -0.98 14.61
N ARG A 161 -25.78 -1.69 15.71
CA ARG A 161 -24.72 -2.41 16.44
C ARG A 161 -24.20 -3.64 15.71
N THR A 162 -24.97 -4.18 14.77
CA THR A 162 -24.53 -5.35 13.97
C THR A 162 -23.51 -4.98 12.91
N ASP A 163 -23.46 -3.70 12.51
CA ASP A 163 -22.45 -3.15 11.60
C ASP A 163 -21.18 -2.73 12.34
N GLN A 164 -21.04 -3.14 13.61
CA GLN A 164 -19.82 -2.90 14.33
C GLN A 164 -18.68 -3.71 13.71
N GLN A 165 -17.48 -3.14 13.72
CA GLN A 165 -16.27 -3.74 13.17
C GLN A 165 -16.26 -3.86 11.63
N VAL A 166 -17.20 -3.22 10.95
CA VAL A 166 -17.32 -3.24 9.49
C VAL A 166 -16.94 -1.86 8.92
N TYR A 167 -16.18 -1.84 7.83
CA TYR A 167 -15.81 -0.65 7.08
C TYR A 167 -16.24 -0.83 5.62
N ARG A 168 -16.89 0.18 5.04
CA ARG A 168 -17.43 0.09 3.67
C ARG A 168 -16.89 1.21 2.79
N PHE A 169 -16.38 0.84 1.62
CA PHE A 169 -15.87 1.75 0.59
C PHE A 169 -16.75 1.60 -0.65
N ASP A 170 -17.61 2.59 -0.86
CA ASP A 170 -18.57 2.61 -1.96
C ASP A 170 -17.94 3.07 -3.29
N ASP A 171 -16.77 3.71 -3.24
CA ASP A 171 -16.02 4.22 -4.39
C ASP A 171 -14.98 3.23 -4.94
N TYR A 172 -15.01 1.97 -4.50
CA TYR A 172 -14.00 0.99 -4.88
C TYR A 172 -14.08 0.63 -6.38
N PRO A 173 -12.95 0.47 -7.11
CA PRO A 173 -12.99 0.28 -8.56
C PRO A 173 -13.75 -0.97 -9.02
N LEU A 174 -13.73 -2.04 -8.21
CA LEU A 174 -14.36 -3.32 -8.52
C LEU A 174 -15.82 -3.44 -8.01
N GLY A 175 -16.39 -2.37 -7.44
CA GLY A 175 -17.73 -2.38 -6.86
C GLY A 175 -17.72 -1.77 -5.46
N THR A 176 -18.36 -2.40 -4.49
CA THR A 176 -18.29 -2.02 -3.07
C THR A 176 -17.33 -2.94 -2.32
N LEU A 177 -16.32 -2.36 -1.67
CA LEU A 177 -15.40 -3.09 -0.79
C LEU A 177 -15.90 -3.00 0.65
N THR A 178 -16.06 -4.14 1.31
CA THR A 178 -16.37 -4.24 2.73
C THR A 178 -15.26 -4.97 3.45
N VAL A 179 -14.75 -4.36 4.52
CA VAL A 179 -13.66 -4.89 5.34
C VAL A 179 -14.19 -5.12 6.74
N GLU A 180 -14.08 -6.36 7.21
CA GLU A 180 -14.40 -6.72 8.59
C GLU A 180 -13.10 -6.78 9.39
N ARG A 181 -13.09 -6.18 10.59
CA ARG A 181 -12.00 -6.32 11.54
C ARG A 181 -12.30 -7.39 12.58
N SER A 182 -11.25 -7.96 13.14
CA SER A 182 -11.29 -8.79 14.34
C SER A 182 -10.09 -8.50 15.23
N LEU A 183 -10.06 -9.10 16.41
CA LEU A 183 -8.93 -9.02 17.33
C LEU A 183 -7.98 -10.20 17.05
N TYR A 184 -6.76 -9.89 16.63
CA TYR A 184 -5.67 -10.86 16.60
C TYR A 184 -5.10 -10.98 18.02
N GLN A 185 -4.92 -12.22 18.48
CA GLN A 185 -4.32 -12.51 19.78
C GLN A 185 -3.18 -13.50 19.58
N ASN A 186 -1.97 -13.08 19.89
CA ASN A 186 -0.81 -13.96 19.91
C ASN A 186 -0.45 -14.30 21.35
N THR A 187 -0.80 -15.52 21.76
CA THR A 187 -0.56 -16.03 23.12
C THR A 187 0.93 -16.25 23.42
N LYS A 188 1.76 -16.49 22.39
CA LYS A 188 3.21 -16.71 22.57
C LYS A 188 3.95 -15.44 23.00
N VAL A 189 3.50 -14.29 22.51
CA VAL A 189 4.14 -12.98 22.80
C VAL A 189 3.23 -12.01 23.57
N ALA A 190 2.07 -12.48 24.06
CA ALA A 190 1.07 -11.69 24.79
C ALA A 190 0.69 -10.38 24.09
N LEU A 191 0.61 -10.40 22.76
CA LEU A 191 0.30 -9.23 21.93
C LEU A 191 -1.12 -9.35 21.39
N SER A 192 -1.88 -8.25 21.44
CA SER A 192 -3.23 -8.19 20.88
C SER A 192 -3.46 -6.87 20.15
N TYR A 193 -3.98 -6.94 18.93
CA TYR A 193 -4.26 -5.77 18.10
C TYR A 193 -5.39 -6.05 17.11
N TYR A 194 -5.98 -5.00 16.54
CA TYR A 194 -7.03 -5.14 15.54
C TYR A 194 -6.43 -5.45 14.17
N CYS A 195 -7.01 -6.41 13.47
CA CYS A 195 -6.54 -6.90 12.19
C CYS A 195 -7.73 -7.14 11.24
N ILE A 196 -7.44 -7.41 9.97
CA ILE A 196 -8.45 -7.75 8.96
C ILE A 196 -8.83 -9.23 9.11
N SER A 197 -10.11 -9.50 9.37
CA SER A 197 -10.64 -10.87 9.36
C SER A 197 -11.17 -11.27 7.99
N ARG A 198 -11.83 -10.33 7.31
CA ARG A 198 -12.52 -10.60 6.06
C ARG A 198 -12.48 -9.40 5.13
N ILE A 199 -12.28 -9.68 3.85
CA ILE A 199 -12.47 -8.73 2.76
C ILE A 199 -13.57 -9.27 1.86
N ILE A 200 -14.55 -8.43 1.58
CA ILE A 200 -15.68 -8.73 0.70
C ILE A 200 -15.68 -7.68 -0.40
N ILE A 201 -15.76 -8.13 -1.65
CA ILE A 201 -15.99 -7.26 -2.80
C ILE A 201 -17.30 -7.70 -3.42
N ASP A 202 -18.30 -6.81 -3.43
CA ASP A 202 -19.54 -7.01 -4.18
C ASP A 202 -19.44 -6.19 -5.46
N SER A 203 -19.69 -6.80 -6.63
CA SER A 203 -19.67 -6.10 -7.92
C SER A 203 -20.75 -5.00 -8.01
N ARG A 204 -21.78 -5.06 -7.15
CA ARG A 204 -22.79 -4.01 -7.06
C ARG A 204 -22.20 -2.76 -6.41
N LYS A 205 -22.65 -1.61 -6.89
CA LYS A 205 -22.43 -0.31 -6.26
C LYS A 205 -23.72 0.11 -5.59
N TYR A 206 -23.65 0.51 -4.33
CA TYR A 206 -24.77 0.99 -3.53
C TYR A 206 -24.76 2.52 -3.45
#